data_AF-A0AAW1K0X3-F1
#
_entry.id   AF-A0AAW1K0X3-F1
#
_cell.length_a   1.000
_cell.length_b   1.000
_cell.length_c   1.000
_cell.angle_alpha   90.00
_cell.angle_beta   90.00
_cell.angle_gamma   90.00
#
_symmetry.space_group_name_H-M   'P 1'
#
loop_
_entity.id
_entity.type
_entity.pdbx_description
1 polymer ?
#
loop_
_entity_poly.entity_id
_entity_poly.type
_entity_poly.pdbx_seq_one_letter_code
_entity_poly.pdbx_strand_id
1 'polypeptide(L)'
;MFGLSKSRFLKNNINIRYLSLYENYLELDKVEGAIPGKFHYFWLRDHCRCPKCYNHATNQINNDLAAIPLDIRPKYCEEIGGRLNITWPDGHKSEYDANLLRKLISTRMKPQNEVVHWDVEKIKSVTDNSVTCKEYFENPNGKRRLLKSLLKYGFGFVTGVEPTLEATGKVVCHSTRVAKTIFGEMWELSDNLEVEDTAYTTLALDAHTDNTYFSEALGLMVFHIIERNGTGDQDAFNLLVTNPIESKYIATGSHFTSAEPVIKLHPVTKELWQIRYNHYDREYLNTIPFDRIMDYYKAYIQLGKEIKKPSNEYWLQLEPGTVLFFDNWRVLHGRGEYSGKRRLTGCYVARMDWTCAATREGLPLY
;
A
#
# COMPACT_ATOMS: atom_id res chain seq x y z
N MET A 1 27.84 25.46 -47.88
CA MET A 1 28.94 26.32 -47.41
C MET A 1 28.31 27.60 -46.88
N PHE A 2 28.74 28.12 -45.72
CA PHE A 2 28.04 29.15 -44.92
C PHE A 2 26.65 28.69 -44.39
N GLY A 3 26.25 28.97 -43.16
CA GLY A 3 27.04 29.45 -42.02
C GLY A 3 26.31 29.20 -40.70
N LEU A 4 26.98 28.56 -39.71
CA LEU A 4 26.40 28.31 -38.39
C LEU A 4 26.36 29.60 -37.57
N SER A 5 25.16 30.02 -37.18
CA SER A 5 24.97 31.12 -36.23
C SER A 5 25.51 30.71 -34.85
N LYS A 6 26.57 31.36 -34.38
CA LYS A 6 27.10 31.16 -33.03
C LYS A 6 26.17 31.86 -32.04
N SER A 7 25.36 31.09 -31.32
CA SER A 7 24.63 31.59 -30.15
C SER A 7 25.61 32.17 -29.13
N ARG A 8 25.23 33.28 -28.49
CA ARG A 8 26.10 33.96 -27.51
C ARG A 8 26.26 33.10 -26.26
N PHE A 9 27.49 32.66 -26.00
CA PHE A 9 27.88 32.09 -24.71
C PHE A 9 27.58 33.09 -23.58
N LEU A 10 26.74 32.69 -22.62
CA LEU A 10 26.65 33.35 -21.32
C LEU A 10 27.91 33.02 -20.50
N LYS A 11 29.01 33.73 -20.78
CA LYS A 11 30.24 33.65 -19.99
C LYS A 11 30.04 34.29 -18.61
N ASN A 12 29.52 33.50 -17.67
CA ASN A 12 29.74 33.66 -16.23
C ASN A 12 30.03 32.26 -15.66
N ASN A 13 31.23 31.73 -15.95
CA ASN A 13 31.69 30.43 -15.47
C ASN A 13 32.00 30.48 -13.97
N ILE A 14 30.97 30.47 -13.12
CA ILE A 14 31.14 30.10 -11.72
C ILE A 14 31.12 28.57 -11.65
N ASN A 15 32.24 27.93 -12.04
CA ASN A 15 32.45 26.49 -11.81
C ASN A 15 32.69 26.27 -10.30
N ILE A 16 31.62 26.36 -9.52
CA ILE A 16 31.57 25.74 -8.19
C ILE A 16 31.71 24.24 -8.43
N ARG A 17 32.60 23.60 -7.69
CA ARG A 17 33.24 22.32 -8.05
C ARG A 17 32.29 21.11 -8.23
N TYR A 18 30.99 21.27 -7.97
CA TYR A 18 29.95 20.24 -8.02
C TYR A 18 28.57 20.74 -8.53
N LEU A 19 28.51 21.89 -9.23
CA LEU A 19 27.26 22.49 -9.71
C LEU A 19 27.39 22.95 -11.17
N SER A 20 26.58 22.36 -12.07
CA SER A 20 26.50 22.73 -13.48
C SER A 20 25.10 23.21 -13.85
N LEU A 21 25.00 24.36 -14.55
CA LEU A 21 23.73 24.95 -14.97
C LEU A 21 23.47 24.69 -16.47
N TYR A 22 22.32 24.09 -16.78
CA TYR A 22 21.85 23.84 -18.15
C TYR A 22 20.62 24.67 -18.47
N GLU A 23 20.00 24.43 -19.62
CA GLU A 23 18.91 25.26 -20.12
C GLU A 23 17.64 25.21 -19.24
N ASN A 24 17.19 24.02 -18.85
CA ASN A 24 15.92 23.81 -18.10
C ASN A 24 16.11 22.99 -16.80
N TYR A 25 17.36 22.77 -16.39
CA TYR A 25 17.76 22.02 -15.19
C TYR A 25 19.17 22.40 -14.74
N LEU A 26 19.51 22.08 -13.49
CA LEU A 26 20.88 22.02 -12.99
C LEU A 26 21.29 20.57 -12.69
N GLU A 27 22.59 20.31 -12.74
CA GLU A 27 23.21 19.12 -12.16
C GLU A 27 23.89 19.50 -10.84
N LEU A 28 23.56 18.77 -9.77
CA LEU A 28 24.44 18.65 -8.61
C LEU A 28 25.27 17.38 -8.79
N ASP A 29 26.57 17.54 -8.95
CA ASP A 29 27.49 16.40 -9.02
C ASP A 29 27.53 15.65 -7.69
N LYS A 30 27.96 14.39 -7.77
CA LYS A 30 28.37 13.60 -6.62
C LYS A 30 29.89 13.57 -6.53
N VAL A 31 30.40 13.10 -5.40
CA VAL A 31 31.79 12.67 -5.24
C VAL A 31 32.15 11.68 -6.36
N GLU A 32 33.43 11.68 -6.76
CA GLU A 32 33.95 10.96 -7.94
C GLU A 32 33.39 9.53 -8.11
N GLY A 33 32.95 9.21 -9.33
CA GLY A 33 32.47 7.87 -9.71
C GLY A 33 30.97 7.64 -9.66
N ALA A 34 30.14 8.62 -9.27
CA ALA A 34 28.68 8.47 -9.22
C ALA A 34 27.92 9.43 -10.16
N ILE A 35 26.75 8.98 -10.65
CA ILE A 35 25.92 9.72 -11.62
C ILE A 35 25.44 11.07 -11.04
N PRO A 36 25.61 12.21 -11.74
CA PRO A 36 25.12 13.52 -11.32
C PRO A 36 23.60 13.58 -11.14
N GLY A 37 23.15 14.39 -10.18
CA GLY A 37 21.73 14.60 -9.90
C GLY A 37 21.13 15.74 -10.73
N LYS A 38 20.22 15.42 -11.66
CA LYS A 38 19.48 16.41 -12.49
C LYS A 38 18.23 16.94 -11.80
N PHE A 39 18.15 18.25 -11.60
CA PHE A 39 16.99 18.92 -10.99
C PHE A 39 16.43 19.99 -11.93
N HIS A 40 15.17 19.84 -12.34
CA HIS A 40 14.48 20.86 -13.13
C HIS A 40 14.27 22.15 -12.33
N TYR A 41 14.48 23.30 -12.97
CA TYR A 41 14.31 24.60 -12.32
C TYR A 41 12.88 24.84 -11.84
N PHE A 42 11.88 24.45 -12.65
CA PHE A 42 10.47 24.51 -12.27
C PHE A 42 10.18 23.67 -11.03
N TRP A 43 10.65 22.41 -10.99
CA TRP A 43 10.48 21.51 -9.85
C TRP A 43 11.10 22.09 -8.58
N LEU A 44 12.30 22.68 -8.67
CA LEU A 44 12.95 23.38 -7.55
C LEU A 44 12.08 24.56 -7.07
N ARG A 45 11.66 25.46 -7.97
CA ARG A 45 10.87 26.67 -7.63
C ARG A 45 9.54 26.32 -6.97
N ASP A 46 8.90 25.25 -7.42
CA ASP A 46 7.70 24.68 -6.83
C ASP A 46 8.00 24.11 -5.43
N HIS A 47 8.92 23.16 -5.32
CA HIS A 47 9.27 22.45 -4.07
C HIS A 47 10.06 23.31 -3.04
N CYS A 48 10.07 24.63 -3.19
CA CYS A 48 10.69 25.59 -2.27
C CYS A 48 10.09 25.50 -0.86
N ARG A 49 10.94 25.35 0.17
CA ARG A 49 10.52 25.21 1.58
C ARG A 49 10.68 26.48 2.41
N CYS A 50 10.78 27.65 1.79
CA CYS A 50 10.73 28.92 2.53
C CYS A 50 9.32 29.16 3.10
N PRO A 51 9.15 29.95 4.19
CA PRO A 51 7.84 30.16 4.82
C PRO A 51 6.74 30.75 3.92
N LYS A 52 7.10 31.35 2.77
CA LYS A 52 6.13 31.82 1.77
C LYS A 52 5.60 30.69 0.87
N CYS A 53 6.39 29.65 0.60
CA CYS A 53 6.02 28.54 -0.28
C CYS A 53 5.64 27.27 0.49
N TYR A 54 5.94 27.17 1.79
CA TYR A 54 5.62 26.00 2.61
C TYR A 54 5.27 26.39 4.04
N ASN A 55 4.11 25.92 4.51
CA ASN A 55 3.68 26.06 5.90
C ASN A 55 4.27 24.94 6.74
N HIS A 56 5.33 25.24 7.51
CA HIS A 56 6.00 24.28 8.39
C HIS A 56 5.13 23.82 9.59
N ALA A 57 4.05 24.53 9.92
CA ALA A 57 3.14 24.12 11.00
C ALA A 57 2.10 23.08 10.53
N THR A 58 1.64 23.16 9.28
CA THR A 58 0.67 22.19 8.70
C THR A 58 1.31 21.18 7.74
N ASN A 59 2.59 21.36 7.41
CA ASN A 59 3.34 20.60 6.40
C ASN A 59 2.75 20.66 4.97
N GLN A 60 2.16 21.80 4.60
CA GLN A 60 1.48 22.01 3.32
C GLN A 60 2.21 23.04 2.44
N ILE A 61 2.06 22.90 1.12
CA ILE A 61 2.56 23.87 0.14
C ILE A 61 1.62 25.09 0.10
N ASN A 62 2.21 26.28 0.12
CA ASN A 62 1.53 27.59 0.07
C ASN A 62 1.72 28.29 -1.29
N ASN A 63 2.47 27.69 -2.23
CA ASN A 63 2.67 28.30 -3.54
C ASN A 63 1.39 28.25 -4.39
N ASP A 64 1.30 29.15 -5.37
CA ASP A 64 0.43 28.93 -6.53
C ASP A 64 1.31 28.38 -7.65
N LEU A 65 1.05 27.12 -8.03
CA LEU A 65 1.79 26.42 -9.08
C LEU A 65 1.54 27.03 -10.47
N ALA A 66 0.35 27.60 -10.71
CA ALA A 66 -0.01 28.23 -11.98
C ALA A 66 0.63 29.62 -12.15
N ALA A 67 1.03 30.27 -11.04
CA ALA A 67 1.76 31.53 -11.06
C ALA A 67 3.28 31.37 -11.32
N ILE A 68 3.79 30.14 -11.42
CA ILE A 68 5.21 29.88 -11.75
C ILE A 68 5.35 29.78 -13.28
N PRO A 69 6.24 30.55 -13.94
CA PRO A 69 6.52 30.40 -15.37
C PRO A 69 7.17 29.04 -15.67
N LEU A 70 6.66 28.31 -16.67
CA LEU A 70 7.19 26.99 -17.07
C LEU A 70 8.66 27.04 -17.53
N ASP A 71 9.11 28.19 -18.04
CA ASP A 71 10.46 28.48 -18.49
C ASP A 71 11.37 29.09 -17.41
N ILE A 72 10.92 29.12 -16.14
CA ILE A 72 11.66 29.78 -15.06
C ILE A 72 13.10 29.23 -14.92
N ARG A 73 14.07 30.15 -14.93
CA ARG A 73 15.50 29.88 -14.78
C ARG A 73 16.04 30.66 -13.57
N PRO A 74 17.07 30.14 -12.87
CA PRO A 74 17.70 30.86 -11.77
C PRO A 74 18.38 32.13 -12.29
N LYS A 75 18.21 33.24 -11.57
CA LYS A 75 18.96 34.49 -11.80
C LYS A 75 20.37 34.39 -11.22
N TYR A 76 20.48 33.74 -10.06
CA TYR A 76 21.75 33.32 -9.43
C TYR A 76 21.55 31.94 -8.80
N CYS A 77 22.59 31.10 -8.81
CA CYS A 77 22.55 29.76 -8.22
C CYS A 77 23.96 29.37 -7.74
N GLU A 78 24.08 28.86 -6.52
CA GLU A 78 25.36 28.47 -5.91
C GLU A 78 25.21 27.33 -4.88
N GLU A 79 26.20 26.43 -4.78
CA GLU A 79 26.32 25.50 -3.65
C GLU A 79 27.38 26.03 -2.67
N ILE A 80 26.96 26.36 -1.45
CA ILE A 80 27.84 26.80 -0.36
C ILE A 80 27.58 25.94 0.87
N GLY A 81 28.63 25.32 1.43
CA GLY A 81 28.53 24.53 2.65
C GLY A 81 27.56 23.33 2.59
N GLY A 82 27.32 22.77 1.40
CA GLY A 82 26.32 21.72 1.17
C GLY A 82 24.87 22.22 1.07
N ARG A 83 24.64 23.53 0.97
CA ARG A 83 23.34 24.14 0.69
C ARG A 83 23.31 24.71 -0.72
N LEU A 84 22.34 24.27 -1.51
CA LEU A 84 22.03 24.87 -2.81
C LEU A 84 21.17 26.11 -2.58
N ASN A 85 21.71 27.27 -2.93
CA ASN A 85 21.06 28.57 -2.84
C ASN A 85 20.64 29.01 -4.25
N ILE A 86 19.39 29.45 -4.40
CA ILE A 86 18.83 29.93 -5.67
C ILE A 86 18.14 31.27 -5.46
N THR A 87 18.47 32.26 -6.29
CA THR A 87 17.70 33.50 -6.44
C THR A 87 17.02 33.49 -7.80
N TRP A 88 15.71 33.69 -7.82
CA TRP A 88 14.85 33.64 -9.00
C TRP A 88 14.63 35.03 -9.63
N PRO A 89 14.05 35.12 -10.85
CA PRO A 89 13.88 36.40 -11.55
C PRO A 89 12.96 37.40 -10.83
N ASP A 90 11.95 36.88 -10.12
CA ASP A 90 11.01 37.59 -9.22
C ASP A 90 11.67 38.08 -7.91
N GLY A 91 12.96 37.79 -7.70
CA GLY A 91 13.68 38.08 -6.46
C GLY A 91 13.39 37.10 -5.32
N HIS A 92 12.59 36.06 -5.56
CA HIS A 92 12.37 34.98 -4.60
C HIS A 92 13.70 34.26 -4.32
N LYS A 93 13.88 33.78 -3.09
CA LYS A 93 15.04 32.98 -2.69
C LYS A 93 14.61 31.62 -2.17
N SER A 94 15.29 30.59 -2.64
CA SER A 94 15.08 29.19 -2.25
C SER A 94 16.40 28.58 -1.80
N GLU A 95 16.35 27.78 -0.74
CA GLU A 95 17.49 27.07 -0.17
C GLU A 95 17.13 25.59 -0.01
N TYR A 96 18.07 24.70 -0.33
CA TYR A 96 17.89 23.25 -0.23
C TYR A 96 19.16 22.62 0.35
N ASP A 97 18.99 21.61 1.21
CA ASP A 97 20.09 20.71 1.55
C ASP A 97 20.47 19.87 0.31
N ALA A 98 21.70 20.01 -0.15
CA ALA A 98 22.16 19.37 -1.38
C ALA A 98 22.32 17.84 -1.21
N ASN A 99 22.48 17.33 0.01
CA ASN A 99 22.53 15.90 0.29
C ASN A 99 21.12 15.28 0.32
N LEU A 100 20.12 16.02 0.83
CA LEU A 100 18.70 15.65 0.68
C LEU A 100 18.30 15.60 -0.79
N LEU A 101 18.67 16.60 -1.58
CA LEU A 101 18.47 16.59 -3.04
C LEU A 101 19.15 15.38 -3.70
N ARG A 102 20.45 15.15 -3.43
CA ARG A 102 21.21 13.99 -3.93
C ARG A 102 20.60 12.64 -3.50
N LYS A 103 19.96 12.56 -2.31
CA LYS A 103 19.21 11.38 -1.84
C LYS A 103 17.95 11.16 -2.68
N LEU A 104 17.11 12.19 -2.83
CA LEU A 104 15.82 12.11 -3.56
C LEU A 104 15.96 11.52 -4.96
N ILE A 105 17.02 11.88 -5.71
CA ILE A 105 17.26 11.29 -7.04
C ILE A 105 17.67 9.82 -6.99
N SER A 106 18.45 9.39 -5.99
CA SER A 106 18.76 7.96 -5.81
C SER A 106 17.56 7.15 -5.31
N THR A 107 16.61 7.79 -4.62
CA THR A 107 15.37 7.18 -4.12
C THR A 107 14.18 7.57 -5.01
N ARG A 108 14.13 7.02 -6.23
CA ARG A 108 12.81 6.75 -6.85
C ARG A 108 11.98 5.94 -5.84
N MET A 109 10.66 6.17 -5.79
CA MET A 109 9.76 5.40 -4.91
C MET A 109 10.04 3.89 -5.05
N LYS A 110 10.30 3.26 -3.92
CA LYS A 110 10.55 1.82 -3.73
C LYS A 110 10.00 1.45 -2.35
N PRO A 111 9.55 0.22 -2.10
CA PRO A 111 9.20 -0.19 -0.74
C PRO A 111 10.39 -0.02 0.20
N GLN A 112 10.17 0.59 1.37
CA GLN A 112 11.19 0.62 2.44
C GLN A 112 11.06 -0.54 3.44
N ASN A 113 10.02 -1.37 3.32
CA ASN A 113 9.88 -2.63 4.06
C ASN A 113 10.27 -3.82 3.19
N GLU A 114 10.95 -4.79 3.81
CA GLU A 114 11.14 -6.13 3.25
C GLU A 114 9.77 -6.84 3.18
N VAL A 115 9.22 -7.02 1.98
CA VAL A 115 8.06 -7.89 1.76
C VAL A 115 8.54 -9.33 1.67
N VAL A 116 8.26 -10.14 2.69
CA VAL A 116 8.57 -11.57 2.66
C VAL A 116 7.37 -12.33 2.10
N HIS A 117 7.47 -12.79 0.86
CA HIS A 117 6.59 -13.84 0.34
C HIS A 117 6.85 -15.15 1.09
N TRP A 118 5.78 -15.86 1.45
CA TRP A 118 5.82 -17.07 2.27
C TRP A 118 4.89 -18.15 1.73
N ASP A 119 5.29 -19.38 2.03
CA ASP A 119 4.49 -20.61 2.00
C ASP A 119 4.39 -21.18 3.43
N VAL A 120 3.76 -22.34 3.63
CA VAL A 120 3.64 -22.90 4.99
C VAL A 120 4.97 -23.37 5.58
N GLU A 121 5.92 -23.82 4.77
CA GLU A 121 7.23 -24.23 5.27
C GLU A 121 7.97 -23.02 5.83
N LYS A 122 8.01 -21.94 5.04
CA LYS A 122 8.59 -20.68 5.42
C LYS A 122 7.85 -20.03 6.59
N ILE A 123 6.51 -20.04 6.61
CA ILE A 123 5.76 -19.37 7.69
C ILE A 123 5.77 -20.14 9.02
N LYS A 124 5.88 -21.47 9.00
CA LYS A 124 6.12 -22.27 10.22
C LYS A 124 7.50 -22.01 10.84
N SER A 125 8.45 -21.47 10.07
CA SER A 125 9.75 -21.00 10.59
C SER A 125 9.72 -19.57 11.15
N VAL A 126 8.65 -18.79 10.92
CA VAL A 126 8.54 -17.40 11.36
C VAL A 126 8.05 -17.32 12.80
N THR A 127 8.87 -16.75 13.68
CA THR A 127 8.60 -16.57 15.11
C THR A 127 8.39 -15.11 15.53
N ASP A 128 8.73 -14.12 14.68
CA ASP A 128 8.58 -12.69 15.01
C ASP A 128 7.18 -12.10 14.70
N ASN A 129 6.23 -12.94 14.25
CA ASN A 129 4.88 -12.55 13.81
C ASN A 129 3.79 -12.48 14.91
N SER A 130 4.13 -12.76 16.17
CA SER A 130 3.20 -12.76 17.30
C SER A 130 3.68 -11.91 18.47
N VAL A 131 2.77 -11.21 19.12
CA VAL A 131 3.01 -10.39 20.31
C VAL A 131 1.97 -10.76 21.39
N THR A 132 2.39 -10.84 22.66
CA THR A 132 1.41 -11.10 23.74
C THR A 132 0.57 -9.85 23.99
N CYS A 133 -0.68 -10.00 24.41
CA CYS A 133 -1.58 -8.91 24.79
C CYS A 133 -0.90 -7.96 25.81
N LYS A 134 -0.23 -8.54 26.81
CA LYS A 134 0.55 -7.79 27.80
C LYS A 134 1.65 -6.95 27.14
N GLU A 135 2.51 -7.56 26.32
CA GLU A 135 3.57 -6.84 25.60
C GLU A 135 3.02 -5.79 24.63
N TYR A 136 1.90 -6.09 23.96
CA TYR A 136 1.25 -5.23 22.98
C TYR A 136 0.80 -3.89 23.59
N PHE A 137 0.22 -3.92 24.79
CA PHE A 137 -0.25 -2.73 25.53
C PHE A 137 0.82 -2.09 26.44
N GLU A 138 1.67 -2.88 27.11
CA GLU A 138 2.61 -2.35 28.12
C GLU A 138 3.99 -1.98 27.56
N ASN A 139 4.44 -2.60 26.45
CA ASN A 139 5.76 -2.31 25.88
C ASN A 139 5.64 -1.21 24.81
N PRO A 140 6.47 -0.14 24.85
CA PRO A 140 6.51 0.87 23.80
C PRO A 140 6.68 0.33 22.37
N ASN A 141 7.28 -0.85 22.21
CA ASN A 141 7.47 -1.51 20.91
C ASN A 141 6.36 -2.52 20.54
N GLY A 142 5.39 -2.80 21.43
CA GLY A 142 4.38 -3.85 21.25
C GLY A 142 3.57 -3.69 19.94
N LYS A 143 2.99 -2.50 19.74
CA LYS A 143 2.33 -2.10 18.48
C LYS A 143 3.27 -2.18 17.27
N ARG A 144 4.50 -1.67 17.41
CA ARG A 144 5.53 -1.68 16.34
C ARG A 144 5.88 -3.11 15.90
N ARG A 145 5.84 -4.11 16.79
CA ARG A 145 5.99 -5.53 16.41
C ARG A 145 4.84 -6.02 15.52
N LEU A 146 3.59 -5.81 15.94
CA LEU A 146 2.41 -6.21 15.13
C LEU A 146 2.40 -5.53 13.76
N LEU A 147 2.62 -4.21 13.72
CA LEU A 147 2.62 -3.42 12.48
C LEU A 147 3.79 -3.78 11.55
N LYS A 148 4.96 -4.14 12.10
CA LYS A 148 6.08 -4.69 11.31
C LYS A 148 5.75 -6.07 10.75
N SER A 149 5.06 -6.93 11.51
CA SER A 149 4.59 -8.24 11.02
C SER A 149 3.61 -8.08 9.86
N LEU A 150 2.64 -7.16 9.99
CA LEU A 150 1.68 -6.82 8.93
C LEU A 150 2.37 -6.33 7.65
N LEU A 151 3.36 -5.44 7.75
CA LEU A 151 4.12 -4.99 6.57
C LEU A 151 4.97 -6.11 5.94
N LYS A 152 5.66 -6.90 6.76
CA LYS A 152 6.61 -7.93 6.31
C LYS A 152 5.90 -9.15 5.73
N TYR A 153 4.99 -9.74 6.50
CA TYR A 153 4.30 -10.99 6.19
C TYR A 153 2.85 -10.79 5.71
N GLY A 154 2.25 -9.62 5.85
CA GLY A 154 0.83 -9.41 5.53
C GLY A 154 -0.12 -9.82 6.66
N PHE A 155 0.39 -10.33 7.79
CA PHE A 155 -0.44 -10.69 8.95
C PHE A 155 0.36 -10.64 10.26
N GLY A 156 -0.32 -10.72 11.41
CA GLY A 156 0.29 -10.89 12.72
C GLY A 156 -0.73 -11.16 13.83
N PHE A 157 -0.28 -11.77 14.93
CA PHE A 157 -1.14 -12.19 16.04
C PHE A 157 -0.95 -11.33 17.29
N VAL A 158 -2.05 -11.06 18.00
CA VAL A 158 -2.04 -10.68 19.43
C VAL A 158 -2.61 -11.85 20.23
N THR A 159 -1.84 -12.39 21.18
CA THR A 159 -2.18 -13.63 21.91
C THR A 159 -2.43 -13.37 23.40
N GLY A 160 -3.34 -14.12 24.02
CA GLY A 160 -3.73 -13.90 25.43
C GLY A 160 -4.59 -12.65 25.64
N VAL A 161 -5.42 -12.34 24.63
CA VAL A 161 -6.52 -11.38 24.73
C VAL A 161 -7.68 -12.06 25.47
N GLU A 162 -8.59 -11.30 26.09
CA GLU A 162 -9.83 -11.88 26.60
C GLU A 162 -10.78 -12.21 25.42
N PRO A 163 -11.48 -13.36 25.40
CA PRO A 163 -12.36 -13.76 24.29
C PRO A 163 -13.70 -12.99 24.26
N THR A 164 -13.65 -11.66 24.14
CA THR A 164 -14.83 -10.79 24.09
C THR A 164 -14.76 -9.77 22.94
N LEU A 165 -15.93 -9.36 22.46
CA LEU A 165 -16.10 -8.29 21.46
C LEU A 165 -15.38 -7.00 21.89
N GLU A 166 -15.51 -6.65 23.18
CA GLU A 166 -14.92 -5.45 23.78
C GLU A 166 -13.38 -5.54 23.84
N ALA A 167 -12.81 -6.68 24.23
CA ALA A 167 -11.37 -6.86 24.26
C ALA A 167 -10.76 -6.88 22.85
N THR A 168 -11.43 -7.51 21.89
CA THR A 168 -11.06 -7.44 20.46
C THR A 168 -11.05 -5.99 19.98
N GLY A 169 -12.11 -5.22 20.26
CA GLY A 169 -12.19 -3.80 19.93
C GLY A 169 -11.08 -2.97 20.59
N LYS A 170 -10.75 -3.21 21.86
CA LYS A 170 -9.62 -2.56 22.55
C LYS A 170 -8.28 -2.85 21.87
N VAL A 171 -8.03 -4.10 21.45
CA VAL A 171 -6.77 -4.48 20.78
C VAL A 171 -6.66 -3.80 19.41
N VAL A 172 -7.74 -3.74 18.63
CA VAL A 172 -7.76 -3.07 17.32
C VAL A 172 -7.55 -1.55 17.49
N CYS A 173 -8.36 -0.90 18.34
CA CYS A 173 -8.28 0.53 18.60
C CYS A 173 -6.98 1.01 19.28
N HIS A 174 -6.13 0.09 19.77
CA HIS A 174 -4.82 0.44 20.31
C HIS A 174 -3.81 0.80 19.20
N SER A 175 -3.89 0.15 18.04
CA SER A 175 -3.03 0.44 16.88
C SER A 175 -3.74 1.25 15.80
N THR A 176 -5.04 1.02 15.56
CA THR A 176 -5.75 1.52 14.38
C THR A 176 -7.10 2.16 14.73
N ARG A 177 -7.96 2.38 13.74
CA ARG A 177 -9.38 2.73 13.92
C ARG A 177 -10.23 1.70 13.22
N VAL A 178 -11.34 1.33 13.84
CA VAL A 178 -12.35 0.46 13.25
C VAL A 178 -13.15 1.24 12.19
N ALA A 179 -13.32 0.66 11.02
CA ALA A 179 -14.14 1.21 9.94
C ALA A 179 -15.62 0.86 10.18
N LYS A 180 -16.50 1.86 10.16
CA LYS A 180 -17.95 1.65 10.22
C LYS A 180 -18.47 1.15 8.87
N THR A 181 -19.13 0.01 8.87
CA THR A 181 -19.69 -0.64 7.67
C THR A 181 -21.18 -0.94 7.83
N ILE A 182 -21.81 -1.50 6.79
CA ILE A 182 -23.19 -2.01 6.87
C ILE A 182 -23.35 -3.16 7.89
N PHE A 183 -22.26 -3.88 8.19
CA PHE A 183 -22.22 -4.92 9.22
C PHE A 183 -21.98 -4.34 10.63
N GLY A 184 -21.91 -3.02 10.76
CA GLY A 184 -21.51 -2.33 11.99
C GLY A 184 -20.03 -1.94 12.02
N GLU A 185 -19.52 -1.65 13.21
CA GLU A 185 -18.10 -1.35 13.46
C GLU A 185 -17.37 -2.64 13.86
N MET A 186 -17.80 -3.25 14.97
CA MET A 186 -17.49 -4.64 15.31
C MET A 186 -18.72 -5.50 14.95
N TRP A 187 -18.48 -6.69 14.41
CA TRP A 187 -19.52 -7.68 14.09
C TRP A 187 -19.21 -9.01 14.76
N GLU A 188 -20.24 -9.86 14.89
CA GLU A 188 -20.11 -11.23 15.38
C GLU A 188 -20.67 -12.21 14.35
N LEU A 189 -19.86 -13.20 13.97
CA LEU A 189 -20.26 -14.36 13.20
C LEU A 189 -20.72 -15.47 14.15
N SER A 190 -21.97 -15.87 13.96
CA SER A 190 -22.64 -17.02 14.55
C SER A 190 -23.62 -17.59 13.50
N ASP A 191 -24.11 -18.81 13.71
CA ASP A 191 -24.90 -19.56 12.72
C ASP A 191 -26.35 -19.02 12.62
N ASN A 192 -26.51 -17.79 12.09
CA ASN A 192 -27.76 -17.04 12.03
C ASN A 192 -27.97 -16.39 10.65
N LEU A 193 -29.02 -16.82 9.94
CA LEU A 193 -29.36 -16.39 8.57
C LEU A 193 -30.06 -15.01 8.50
N GLU A 194 -30.14 -14.26 9.60
CA GLU A 194 -30.63 -12.86 9.60
C GLU A 194 -29.71 -11.89 8.86
N VAL A 195 -28.48 -12.29 8.51
CA VAL A 195 -27.59 -11.55 7.61
C VAL A 195 -27.46 -12.30 6.28
N GLU A 196 -27.77 -11.61 5.18
CA GLU A 196 -27.82 -12.16 3.82
C GLU A 196 -26.42 -12.34 3.19
N ASP A 197 -25.47 -12.90 3.94
CA ASP A 197 -24.08 -13.17 3.53
C ASP A 197 -23.69 -14.65 3.79
N THR A 198 -22.93 -15.24 2.87
CA THR A 198 -22.52 -16.65 2.92
C THR A 198 -21.65 -16.97 4.16
N ALA A 199 -20.97 -15.96 4.73
CA ALA A 199 -20.20 -16.06 5.98
C ALA A 199 -21.02 -16.55 7.19
N TYR A 200 -22.34 -16.30 7.21
CA TYR A 200 -23.24 -16.65 8.30
C TYR A 200 -23.86 -18.07 8.18
N THR A 201 -23.50 -18.81 7.12
CA THR A 201 -23.84 -20.25 6.98
C THR A 201 -22.89 -21.12 7.81
N THR A 202 -23.06 -22.45 7.80
CA THR A 202 -22.06 -23.42 8.30
C THR A 202 -21.13 -23.97 7.20
N LEU A 203 -21.35 -23.59 5.94
CA LEU A 203 -20.62 -24.15 4.79
C LEU A 203 -19.14 -23.71 4.78
N ALA A 204 -18.28 -24.54 4.19
CA ALA A 204 -16.90 -24.17 3.93
C ALA A 204 -16.83 -22.94 3.00
N LEU A 205 -15.91 -22.02 3.27
CA LEU A 205 -15.61 -20.90 2.39
C LEU A 205 -14.19 -21.04 1.85
N ASP A 206 -14.10 -21.07 0.52
CA ASP A 206 -12.84 -21.00 -0.21
C ASP A 206 -12.08 -19.71 0.12
N ALA A 207 -10.76 -19.69 -0.04
CA ALA A 207 -9.96 -18.52 0.28
C ALA A 207 -10.30 -17.31 -0.63
N HIS A 208 -10.60 -16.17 -0.01
CA HIS A 208 -11.07 -14.93 -0.64
C HIS A 208 -10.59 -13.65 0.09
N THR A 209 -10.88 -12.49 -0.49
CA THR A 209 -10.73 -11.14 0.07
C THR A 209 -12.10 -10.46 0.09
N ASP A 210 -12.63 -10.01 1.23
CA ASP A 210 -14.00 -9.45 1.26
C ASP A 210 -14.06 -8.01 0.74
N ASN A 211 -15.30 -7.55 0.60
CA ASN A 211 -15.66 -6.21 0.17
C ASN A 211 -15.12 -5.85 -1.23
N THR A 212 -14.96 -6.84 -2.13
CA THR A 212 -14.56 -6.57 -3.52
C THR A 212 -15.60 -5.71 -4.26
N TYR A 213 -16.83 -5.67 -3.75
CA TYR A 213 -17.95 -4.82 -4.14
C TYR A 213 -17.87 -3.36 -3.64
N PHE A 214 -16.97 -3.01 -2.72
CA PHE A 214 -16.65 -1.61 -2.40
C PHE A 214 -15.58 -1.08 -3.36
N SER A 215 -15.68 0.18 -3.79
CA SER A 215 -14.59 0.86 -4.51
C SER A 215 -13.28 0.79 -3.72
N GLU A 216 -13.31 1.30 -2.49
CA GLU A 216 -12.26 1.11 -1.49
C GLU A 216 -12.57 -0.12 -0.61
N ALA A 217 -12.21 -1.31 -1.10
CA ALA A 217 -12.23 -2.54 -0.30
C ALA A 217 -11.35 -2.36 0.96
N LEU A 218 -11.85 -2.78 2.12
CA LEU A 218 -11.23 -2.42 3.40
C LEU A 218 -9.86 -3.09 3.57
N GLY A 219 -8.94 -2.36 4.21
CA GLY A 219 -7.50 -2.52 4.02
C GLY A 219 -6.79 -3.43 4.99
N LEU A 220 -7.45 -3.78 6.09
CA LEU A 220 -7.04 -4.78 7.06
C LEU A 220 -8.29 -5.43 7.64
N MET A 221 -8.17 -6.72 7.91
CA MET A 221 -9.21 -7.61 8.40
C MET A 221 -8.74 -8.35 9.66
N VAL A 222 -9.73 -8.80 10.45
CA VAL A 222 -9.52 -9.52 11.69
C VAL A 222 -10.38 -10.80 11.68
N PHE A 223 -9.88 -11.85 11.01
CA PHE A 223 -10.50 -13.19 10.91
C PHE A 223 -9.48 -14.33 11.23
N HIS A 224 -9.83 -15.59 10.90
CA HIS A 224 -9.32 -16.79 11.56
C HIS A 224 -9.35 -18.10 10.64
N ILE A 225 -8.52 -18.13 9.54
CA ILE A 225 -7.65 -19.23 8.93
C ILE A 225 -8.06 -20.35 7.88
N ILE A 226 -7.06 -20.87 7.07
CA ILE A 226 -7.07 -21.49 5.70
C ILE A 226 -5.88 -22.48 5.31
N GLU A 227 -5.86 -23.16 4.13
CA GLU A 227 -4.82 -24.09 3.53
C GLU A 227 -5.02 -24.37 1.97
N ARG A 228 -4.13 -24.25 0.94
CA ARG A 228 -2.70 -23.82 0.70
C ARG A 228 -2.19 -23.69 -0.81
N ASN A 229 -1.57 -22.61 -1.32
CA ASN A 229 -1.05 -22.34 -2.74
C ASN A 229 -0.32 -23.36 -3.74
N GLY A 230 0.10 -22.90 -4.96
CA GLY A 230 1.05 -23.53 -5.95
C GLY A 230 1.76 -22.58 -7.00
N THR A 231 2.21 -23.08 -8.18
CA THR A 231 2.88 -22.32 -9.31
C THR A 231 1.99 -21.99 -10.56
N GLY A 232 1.96 -20.72 -11.02
CA GLY A 232 1.09 -20.22 -12.11
C GLY A 232 1.74 -19.77 -13.45
N ASP A 233 0.90 -19.24 -14.37
CA ASP A 233 1.20 -18.81 -15.75
C ASP A 233 1.25 -17.27 -15.90
N GLN A 234 2.11 -16.77 -16.79
CA GLN A 234 2.36 -15.35 -17.04
C GLN A 234 1.29 -14.66 -17.91
N ASP A 235 0.68 -15.34 -18.89
CA ASP A 235 -0.39 -14.73 -19.69
C ASP A 235 -1.73 -14.74 -18.94
N ALA A 236 -1.94 -15.74 -18.08
CA ALA A 236 -3.01 -15.73 -17.09
C ALA A 236 -2.89 -14.51 -16.15
N PHE A 237 -1.68 -14.23 -15.64
CA PHE A 237 -1.42 -13.06 -14.80
C PHE A 237 -1.75 -11.74 -15.53
N ASN A 238 -1.31 -11.59 -16.78
CA ASN A 238 -1.58 -10.39 -17.58
C ASN A 238 -3.08 -10.11 -17.75
N LEU A 239 -3.88 -11.15 -18.00
CA LEU A 239 -5.35 -11.04 -18.12
C LEU A 239 -5.99 -10.56 -16.80
N LEU A 240 -5.59 -11.13 -15.67
CA LEU A 240 -6.09 -10.80 -14.33
C LEU A 240 -5.66 -9.41 -13.82
N VAL A 241 -4.61 -8.84 -14.41
CA VAL A 241 -4.15 -7.46 -14.14
C VAL A 241 -4.88 -6.41 -14.98
N THR A 242 -5.18 -6.72 -16.24
CA THR A 242 -5.60 -5.71 -17.23
C THR A 242 -7.11 -5.64 -17.46
N ASN A 243 -7.87 -6.66 -17.09
CA ASN A 243 -9.31 -6.72 -17.33
C ASN A 243 -10.06 -6.66 -15.99
N PRO A 244 -10.82 -5.57 -15.71
CA PRO A 244 -11.70 -5.50 -14.55
C PRO A 244 -12.79 -6.56 -14.61
N ILE A 245 -13.32 -6.96 -13.45
CA ILE A 245 -14.55 -7.75 -13.33
C ILE A 245 -15.52 -7.07 -12.36
N GLU A 246 -16.82 -7.21 -12.62
CA GLU A 246 -17.86 -6.71 -11.74
C GLU A 246 -18.02 -7.62 -10.52
N SER A 247 -18.01 -7.00 -9.33
CA SER A 247 -18.31 -7.61 -8.04
C SER A 247 -19.39 -6.83 -7.31
N LYS A 248 -20.28 -7.53 -6.62
CA LYS A 248 -21.59 -7.01 -6.21
C LYS A 248 -22.11 -7.67 -4.95
N TYR A 249 -22.75 -6.89 -4.10
CA TYR A 249 -23.43 -7.36 -2.90
C TYR A 249 -24.80 -6.68 -2.81
N ILE A 250 -25.85 -7.49 -2.59
CA ILE A 250 -27.22 -7.02 -2.35
C ILE A 250 -27.69 -7.68 -1.05
N ALA A 251 -28.14 -6.86 -0.11
CA ALA A 251 -28.91 -7.26 1.06
C ALA A 251 -29.96 -6.19 1.37
N THR A 252 -30.83 -6.46 2.33
CA THR A 252 -31.88 -5.55 2.78
C THR A 252 -31.30 -4.17 3.17
N GLY A 253 -31.65 -3.15 2.40
CA GLY A 253 -31.18 -1.77 2.58
C GLY A 253 -29.74 -1.48 2.08
N SER A 254 -29.06 -2.45 1.46
CA SER A 254 -27.66 -2.34 1.03
C SER A 254 -27.44 -2.87 -0.39
N HIS A 255 -26.95 -2.04 -1.31
CA HIS A 255 -26.57 -2.47 -2.66
C HIS A 255 -25.22 -1.84 -3.03
N PHE A 256 -24.23 -2.68 -3.30
CA PHE A 256 -22.87 -2.30 -3.65
C PHE A 256 -22.45 -2.96 -4.96
N THR A 257 -21.64 -2.25 -5.73
CA THR A 257 -21.09 -2.73 -7.01
C THR A 257 -19.76 -2.05 -7.27
N SER A 258 -18.76 -2.81 -7.74
CA SER A 258 -17.46 -2.31 -8.16
C SER A 258 -16.96 -3.08 -9.37
N ALA A 259 -16.17 -2.46 -10.24
CA ALA A 259 -15.56 -3.10 -11.41
C ALA A 259 -14.05 -2.84 -11.41
N GLU A 260 -13.28 -3.82 -10.94
CA GLU A 260 -11.83 -3.71 -10.68
C GLU A 260 -11.12 -5.00 -11.11
N PRO A 261 -9.83 -4.98 -11.52
CA PRO A 261 -9.12 -6.20 -11.89
C PRO A 261 -8.71 -6.99 -10.64
N VAL A 262 -8.62 -8.31 -10.80
CA VAL A 262 -8.30 -9.25 -9.72
C VAL A 262 -6.90 -9.03 -9.14
N ILE A 263 -5.97 -8.48 -9.94
CA ILE A 263 -4.60 -8.20 -9.54
C ILE A 263 -4.25 -6.74 -9.87
N LYS A 264 -4.13 -5.87 -8.86
CA LYS A 264 -3.71 -4.47 -9.06
C LYS A 264 -2.22 -4.33 -8.78
N LEU A 265 -1.49 -3.75 -9.73
CA LEU A 265 -0.08 -3.39 -9.58
C LEU A 265 0.06 -1.92 -9.18
N HIS A 266 1.06 -1.60 -8.35
CA HIS A 266 1.34 -0.23 -7.93
C HIS A 266 1.79 0.61 -9.14
N PRO A 267 1.17 1.79 -9.42
CA PRO A 267 1.32 2.47 -10.70
C PRO A 267 2.76 2.88 -11.04
N VAL A 268 3.59 3.14 -10.02
CA VAL A 268 5.00 3.54 -10.20
C VAL A 268 5.94 2.33 -10.19
N THR A 269 5.92 1.50 -9.13
CA THR A 269 6.89 0.41 -8.94
C THR A 269 6.57 -0.85 -9.73
N LYS A 270 5.32 -1.02 -10.17
CA LYS A 270 4.76 -2.21 -10.83
C LYS A 270 4.76 -3.50 -9.99
N GLU A 271 5.07 -3.40 -8.71
CA GLU A 271 4.90 -4.49 -7.74
C GLU A 271 3.42 -4.76 -7.45
N LEU A 272 3.10 -5.93 -6.90
CA LEU A 272 1.75 -6.27 -6.45
C LEU A 272 1.28 -5.32 -5.35
N TRP A 273 0.12 -4.68 -5.54
CA TRP A 273 -0.47 -3.72 -4.61
C TRP A 273 -1.74 -4.26 -3.94
N GLN A 274 -2.62 -4.91 -4.70
CA GLN A 274 -3.84 -5.51 -4.19
C GLN A 274 -4.20 -6.78 -4.99
N ILE A 275 -4.64 -7.83 -4.30
CA ILE A 275 -5.46 -8.90 -4.88
C ILE A 275 -6.93 -8.61 -4.51
N ARG A 276 -7.83 -8.79 -5.47
CA ARG A 276 -9.30 -8.70 -5.30
C ARG A 276 -9.90 -10.00 -5.81
N TYR A 277 -9.86 -11.03 -4.98
CA TYR A 277 -10.34 -12.37 -5.35
C TYR A 277 -11.41 -12.80 -4.36
N ASN A 278 -12.65 -12.75 -4.82
CA ASN A 278 -13.77 -13.47 -4.23
C ASN A 278 -14.56 -14.09 -5.39
N HIS A 279 -15.15 -15.26 -5.17
CA HIS A 279 -15.95 -15.96 -6.16
C HIS A 279 -17.45 -15.77 -5.92
N TYR A 280 -17.84 -15.55 -4.66
CA TYR A 280 -19.24 -15.52 -4.22
C TYR A 280 -19.94 -14.20 -4.51
N ASP A 281 -19.20 -13.08 -4.54
CA ASP A 281 -19.70 -11.74 -4.88
C ASP A 281 -19.48 -11.35 -6.36
N ARG A 282 -18.93 -12.26 -7.19
CA ARG A 282 -18.52 -11.97 -8.57
C ARG A 282 -19.68 -12.11 -9.56
N GLU A 283 -20.03 -10.99 -10.19
CA GLU A 283 -21.17 -10.85 -11.12
C GLU A 283 -20.82 -11.33 -12.56
N TYR A 284 -21.74 -11.19 -13.51
CA TYR A 284 -21.50 -11.47 -14.94
C TYR A 284 -20.25 -10.77 -15.49
N LEU A 285 -19.47 -11.48 -16.33
CA LEU A 285 -18.23 -10.96 -16.94
C LEU A 285 -18.50 -10.05 -18.16
N ASN A 286 -19.35 -9.03 -17.96
CA ASN A 286 -19.76 -8.05 -18.99
C ASN A 286 -18.62 -7.13 -19.46
N THR A 287 -17.53 -7.05 -18.70
CA THR A 287 -16.32 -6.26 -18.96
C THR A 287 -15.32 -6.94 -19.91
N ILE A 288 -15.41 -8.25 -20.10
CA ILE A 288 -14.39 -9.04 -20.80
C ILE A 288 -14.75 -9.16 -22.29
N PRO A 289 -13.84 -8.83 -23.23
CA PRO A 289 -14.08 -9.05 -24.66
C PRO A 289 -14.41 -10.50 -25.00
N PHE A 290 -15.35 -10.70 -25.92
CA PHE A 290 -15.88 -12.04 -26.28
C PHE A 290 -14.79 -13.02 -26.74
N ASP A 291 -13.78 -12.53 -27.47
CA ASP A 291 -12.64 -13.31 -27.92
C ASP A 291 -11.69 -13.71 -26.78
N ARG A 292 -11.68 -12.97 -25.66
CA ARG A 292 -10.80 -13.21 -24.50
C ARG A 292 -11.49 -13.88 -23.32
N ILE A 293 -12.82 -13.99 -23.31
CA ILE A 293 -13.58 -14.49 -22.15
C ILE A 293 -13.16 -15.90 -21.71
N MET A 294 -12.89 -16.80 -22.67
CA MET A 294 -12.43 -18.16 -22.35
C MET A 294 -10.99 -18.19 -21.82
N ASP A 295 -10.12 -17.27 -22.23
CA ASP A 295 -8.77 -17.16 -21.66
C ASP A 295 -8.81 -16.55 -20.26
N TYR A 296 -9.70 -15.57 -20.03
CA TYR A 296 -9.94 -15.03 -18.71
C TYR A 296 -10.46 -16.10 -17.74
N TYR A 297 -11.38 -16.97 -18.19
CA TYR A 297 -11.81 -18.13 -17.41
C TYR A 297 -10.67 -19.11 -17.12
N LYS A 298 -9.81 -19.44 -18.09
CA LYS A 298 -8.60 -20.27 -17.84
C LYS A 298 -7.72 -19.62 -16.77
N ALA A 299 -7.45 -18.33 -16.89
CA ALA A 299 -6.62 -17.56 -15.98
C ALA A 299 -7.19 -17.53 -14.55
N TYR A 300 -8.47 -17.21 -14.40
CA TYR A 300 -9.16 -17.17 -13.11
C TYR A 300 -9.25 -18.56 -12.46
N ILE A 301 -9.55 -19.61 -13.25
CA ILE A 301 -9.52 -21.01 -12.78
C ILE A 301 -8.11 -21.43 -12.36
N GLN A 302 -7.07 -20.98 -13.08
CA GLN A 302 -5.70 -21.24 -12.69
C GLN A 302 -5.34 -20.52 -11.39
N LEU A 303 -5.62 -19.22 -11.24
CA LEU A 303 -5.43 -18.52 -9.96
C LEU A 303 -6.19 -19.22 -8.82
N GLY A 304 -7.44 -19.63 -9.03
CA GLY A 304 -8.20 -20.41 -8.04
C GLY A 304 -7.54 -21.74 -7.67
N LYS A 305 -6.93 -22.45 -8.64
CA LYS A 305 -6.09 -23.64 -8.36
C LYS A 305 -4.77 -23.29 -7.70
N GLU A 306 -4.19 -22.15 -8.04
CA GLU A 306 -2.96 -21.68 -7.41
C GLU A 306 -3.18 -21.26 -5.98
N ILE A 307 -4.38 -20.86 -5.58
CA ILE A 307 -4.77 -20.63 -4.18
C ILE A 307 -5.00 -21.99 -3.48
N LYS A 308 -5.98 -22.78 -3.93
CA LYS A 308 -6.56 -23.96 -3.25
C LYS A 308 -5.74 -25.28 -3.22
N LYS A 309 -4.42 -25.26 -3.40
CA LYS A 309 -3.59 -26.50 -3.45
C LYS A 309 -3.19 -26.97 -2.03
N PRO A 310 -2.07 -27.72 -1.89
CA PRO A 310 -1.34 -27.82 -0.61
C PRO A 310 0.05 -27.12 -0.41
N SER A 311 0.39 -25.90 -0.93
CA SER A 311 1.62 -25.10 -0.54
C SER A 311 1.54 -23.89 0.47
N ASN A 312 0.85 -22.74 0.26
CA ASN A 312 1.04 -21.51 1.10
C ASN A 312 0.01 -21.10 2.17
N GLU A 313 -1.31 -20.98 1.90
CA GLU A 313 -2.33 -20.56 2.89
C GLU A 313 -2.10 -21.27 4.26
N TYR A 314 -2.17 -20.61 5.43
CA TYR A 314 -1.55 -21.16 6.66
C TYR A 314 -2.52 -21.82 7.68
N TRP A 315 -2.60 -23.16 7.71
CA TRP A 315 -3.41 -23.90 8.70
C TRP A 315 -2.90 -23.72 10.13
N LEU A 316 -3.85 -23.43 11.02
CA LEU A 316 -3.72 -23.30 12.47
C LEU A 316 -5.14 -23.44 13.08
N GLN A 317 -5.25 -24.01 14.28
CA GLN A 317 -6.48 -23.96 15.09
C GLN A 317 -6.41 -22.80 16.08
N LEU A 318 -7.57 -22.26 16.45
CA LEU A 318 -7.71 -20.90 16.93
C LEU A 318 -8.49 -20.83 18.21
N GLU A 319 -7.73 -20.78 19.31
CA GLU A 319 -8.27 -20.85 20.65
C GLU A 319 -8.81 -19.50 21.13
N PRO A 320 -9.88 -19.49 21.95
CA PRO A 320 -10.44 -18.28 22.53
C PRO A 320 -9.37 -17.40 23.20
N GLY A 321 -9.32 -16.12 22.82
CA GLY A 321 -8.30 -15.17 23.29
C GLY A 321 -7.12 -14.96 22.33
N THR A 322 -7.22 -15.49 21.11
CA THR A 322 -6.34 -15.14 19.98
C THR A 322 -7.03 -14.08 19.11
N VAL A 323 -6.28 -13.05 18.68
CA VAL A 323 -6.74 -12.08 17.68
C VAL A 323 -5.70 -12.02 16.55
N LEU A 324 -6.11 -12.41 15.34
CA LEU A 324 -5.29 -12.38 14.13
C LEU A 324 -5.66 -11.17 13.27
N PHE A 325 -4.67 -10.34 12.94
CA PHE A 325 -4.78 -9.23 11.99
C PHE A 325 -4.15 -9.64 10.66
N PHE A 326 -4.79 -9.34 9.52
CA PHE A 326 -4.15 -9.47 8.20
C PHE A 326 -4.55 -8.39 7.20
N ASP A 327 -3.64 -8.13 6.27
CA ASP A 327 -3.79 -7.25 5.13
C ASP A 327 -4.70 -7.91 4.08
N ASN A 328 -5.98 -7.54 4.06
CA ASN A 328 -6.97 -8.02 3.09
C ASN A 328 -6.60 -7.72 1.62
N TRP A 329 -5.71 -6.77 1.35
CA TRP A 329 -5.25 -6.53 -0.03
C TRP A 329 -4.18 -7.53 -0.46
N ARG A 330 -3.67 -8.37 0.45
CA ARG A 330 -2.53 -9.27 0.22
C ARG A 330 -2.81 -10.73 0.60
N VAL A 331 -3.49 -10.96 1.73
CA VAL A 331 -3.71 -12.28 2.32
C VAL A 331 -5.16 -12.68 2.15
N LEU A 332 -5.38 -13.68 1.30
CA LEU A 332 -6.69 -14.33 1.17
C LEU A 332 -6.95 -15.19 2.42
N HIS A 333 -8.22 -15.32 2.77
CA HIS A 333 -8.66 -16.12 3.91
C HIS A 333 -10.00 -16.81 3.64
N GLY A 334 -10.33 -17.81 4.45
CA GLY A 334 -11.51 -18.67 4.27
C GLY A 334 -11.73 -19.46 5.56
N ARG A 335 -12.41 -20.61 5.46
CA ARG A 335 -12.57 -21.55 6.60
C ARG A 335 -13.01 -22.94 6.12
N GLY A 336 -12.58 -23.97 6.85
CA GLY A 336 -13.20 -25.30 6.77
C GLY A 336 -14.62 -25.34 7.37
N GLU A 337 -15.36 -26.39 7.03
CA GLU A 337 -16.62 -26.77 7.68
C GLU A 337 -16.39 -27.15 9.16
N TYR A 338 -17.40 -26.97 10.01
CA TYR A 338 -17.33 -27.27 11.44
C TYR A 338 -18.66 -27.78 12.01
N SER A 339 -18.58 -28.44 13.17
CA SER A 339 -19.72 -28.93 13.93
C SER A 339 -19.67 -28.43 15.38
N GLY A 340 -20.81 -28.06 15.95
CA GLY A 340 -20.90 -27.49 17.30
C GLY A 340 -20.95 -25.95 17.28
N LYS A 341 -20.87 -25.31 18.44
CA LYS A 341 -21.03 -23.85 18.56
C LYS A 341 -19.72 -23.11 18.37
N ARG A 342 -19.67 -22.25 17.36
CA ARG A 342 -18.61 -21.24 17.15
C ARG A 342 -19.19 -19.84 17.39
N ARG A 343 -18.41 -18.96 17.99
CA ARG A 343 -18.64 -17.50 18.00
C ARG A 343 -17.33 -16.83 17.62
N LEU A 344 -17.36 -15.91 16.68
CA LEU A 344 -16.17 -15.18 16.23
C LEU A 344 -16.52 -13.70 16.10
N THR A 345 -15.75 -12.84 16.74
CA THR A 345 -15.90 -11.39 16.66
C THR A 345 -14.79 -10.80 15.82
N GLY A 346 -15.13 -9.89 14.91
CA GLY A 346 -14.15 -9.23 14.07
C GLY A 346 -14.61 -7.84 13.65
N CYS A 347 -13.78 -7.20 12.83
CA CYS A 347 -14.02 -5.86 12.30
C CYS A 347 -13.12 -5.59 11.10
N TYR A 348 -13.39 -4.49 10.42
CA TYR A 348 -12.60 -4.00 9.31
C TYR A 348 -11.85 -2.72 9.69
N VAL A 349 -10.72 -2.47 9.04
CA VAL A 349 -9.88 -1.28 9.25
C VAL A 349 -9.51 -0.69 7.88
N ALA A 350 -9.66 0.62 7.71
CA ALA A 350 -9.29 1.29 6.46
C ALA A 350 -7.77 1.21 6.22
N ARG A 351 -7.33 1.05 4.95
CA ARG A 351 -5.89 0.90 4.65
C ARG A 351 -5.08 2.10 5.14
N MET A 352 -5.64 3.30 4.99
CA MET A 352 -4.99 4.54 5.42
C MET A 352 -4.79 4.61 6.93
N ASP A 353 -5.74 4.14 7.75
CA ASP A 353 -5.61 4.18 9.21
C ASP A 353 -4.47 3.29 9.72
N TRP A 354 -4.38 2.03 9.26
CA TRP A 354 -3.33 1.12 9.73
C TRP A 354 -1.95 1.45 9.17
N THR A 355 -1.86 1.92 7.92
CA THR A 355 -0.59 2.35 7.32
C THR A 355 -0.11 3.69 7.89
N CYS A 356 -1.02 4.59 8.27
CA CYS A 356 -0.72 5.78 9.07
C CYS A 356 -0.18 5.38 10.46
N ALA A 357 -0.79 4.41 11.14
CA ALA A 357 -0.29 3.89 12.40
C ALA A 357 1.12 3.32 12.28
N ALA A 358 1.39 2.48 11.28
CA ALA A 358 2.74 1.96 11.02
C ALA A 358 3.76 3.09 10.79
N THR A 359 3.39 4.11 10.00
CA THR A 359 4.24 5.28 9.74
C THR A 359 4.54 6.06 11.03
N ARG A 360 3.54 6.27 11.90
CA ARG A 360 3.69 6.92 13.22
C ARG A 360 4.59 6.13 14.17
N GLU A 361 4.56 4.80 14.12
CA GLU A 361 5.46 3.91 14.86
C GLU A 361 6.85 3.79 14.19
N GLY A 362 7.17 4.62 13.19
CA GLY A 362 8.48 4.70 12.53
C GLY A 362 8.75 3.55 11.55
N LEU A 363 7.72 3.04 10.87
CA LEU A 363 7.82 2.04 9.80
C LEU A 363 7.44 2.70 8.47
N PRO A 364 8.41 3.20 7.67
CA PRO A 364 8.13 3.91 6.42
C PRO A 364 7.60 2.97 5.34
N LEU A 365 6.65 3.42 4.54
CA LEU A 365 6.01 2.59 3.49
C LEU A 365 6.85 2.57 2.20
N TYR A 366 7.30 3.76 1.77
CA TYR A 366 8.13 4.05 0.59
C TYR A 366 9.24 5.04 0.96
#